data_AF-A0A6G2XBZ4-F1
#
_entry.id   AF-A0A6G2XBZ4-F1
#
_cell.length_a   1.000
_cell.length_b   1.000
_cell.length_c   1.000
_cell.angle_alpha   90.00
_cell.angle_beta   90.00
_cell.angle_gamma   90.00
#
_symmetry.space_group_name_H-M   'P 1'
#
loop_
_entity.id
_entity.type
_entity.pdbx_description
1 polymer ?
#
loop_
_entity_poly.entity_id
_entity_poly.type
_entity_poly.pdbx_seq_one_letter_code
_entity_poly.pdbx_strand_id
1 'polypeptide(L)'
;MPAPLPLPLSALCDLACEQSLLPRVRMAIALVAQEVFVEDPQTPGYPLRWNLAKTVLSPTESQAAAMMVGLVVTPPLLAAAAATGASDAVGMAAAITDEQIVDAIRQGWNAVSGVSPSAVAAEPAHSET
;
A
#
# COMPACT_ATOMS: atom_id res chain seq x y z
N MET A 1 15.62 -1.69 22.58
CA MET A 1 15.99 -0.47 21.82
C MET A 1 15.24 -0.52 20.51
N PRO A 2 14.67 0.60 20.02
CA PRO A 2 14.05 0.62 18.70
C PRO A 2 15.11 0.25 17.64
N ALA A 3 14.71 -0.53 16.63
CA ALA A 3 15.58 -0.86 15.52
C ALA A 3 15.96 0.44 14.76
N PRO A 4 17.20 0.57 14.26
CA PRO A 4 17.57 1.71 13.44
C PRO A 4 16.70 1.75 12.17
N LEU A 5 16.37 2.96 11.72
CA LEU A 5 15.65 3.13 10.47
C LEU A 5 16.51 2.63 9.30
N PRO A 6 15.94 1.87 8.33
CA PRO A 6 16.67 1.41 7.15
C PRO A 6 17.18 2.55 6.26
N LEU A 7 16.49 3.70 6.29
CA LEU A 7 16.83 4.91 5.56
C LEU A 7 16.74 6.12 6.51
N PRO A 8 17.55 7.17 6.31
CA PRO A 8 17.42 8.41 7.06
C PRO A 8 16.06 9.07 6.76
N LEU A 9 15.48 9.76 7.74
CA LEU A 9 14.17 10.38 7.59
C LEU A 9 14.10 11.38 6.43
N SER A 10 15.20 12.10 6.17
CA SER A 10 15.28 13.01 5.02
C SER A 10 15.10 12.29 3.68
N ALA A 11 15.71 11.11 3.51
CA ALA A 11 15.55 10.31 2.30
C ALA A 11 14.11 9.79 2.14
N LEU A 12 13.45 9.43 3.24
CA LEU A 12 12.03 9.04 3.22
C LEU A 12 11.13 10.23 2.83
N CYS A 13 11.44 11.44 3.30
CA CYS A 13 10.72 12.64 2.89
C CYS A 13 10.92 12.93 1.40
N ASP A 14 12.15 12.82 0.90
CA ASP A 14 12.44 13.04 -0.52
C ASP A 14 11.73 11.99 -1.39
N LEU A 15 11.77 10.72 -0.98
CA LEU A 15 11.06 9.63 -1.66
C LEU A 15 9.54 9.82 -1.64
N ALA A 16 8.96 10.32 -0.54
CA ALA A 16 7.52 10.61 -0.45
C ALA A 16 7.09 11.76 -1.39
N CYS A 17 8.01 12.64 -1.77
CA CYS A 17 7.78 13.75 -2.69
C CYS A 17 8.12 13.41 -4.15
N GLU A 18 8.62 12.21 -4.41
CA GLU A 18 9.13 11.79 -5.71
C GLU A 18 8.00 11.69 -6.75
N GLN A 19 8.12 12.51 -7.80
CA GLN A 19 7.03 12.75 -8.76
C GLN A 19 6.70 11.53 -9.61
N SER A 20 7.69 10.67 -9.87
CA SER A 20 7.48 9.45 -10.66
C SER A 20 6.54 8.43 -10.00
N LEU A 21 6.35 8.48 -8.68
CA LEU A 21 5.45 7.58 -7.95
C LEU A 21 3.98 8.05 -8.00
N LEU A 22 3.72 9.34 -8.11
CA LEU A 22 2.36 9.90 -8.06
C LEU A 22 1.39 9.28 -9.08
N PRO A 23 1.68 9.23 -10.39
CA PRO A 23 0.75 8.63 -11.35
C PRO A 23 0.56 7.12 -11.12
N ARG A 24 1.59 6.42 -10.64
CA ARG A 24 1.55 4.98 -10.35
C ARG A 24 0.63 4.68 -9.17
N VAL A 25 0.78 5.42 -8.07
CA VAL A 25 -0.10 5.30 -6.91
C VAL A 25 -1.52 5.71 -7.24
N ARG A 26 -1.72 6.79 -8.00
CA ARG A 26 -3.04 7.21 -8.46
C ARG A 26 -3.75 6.10 -9.25
N MET A 27 -3.03 5.44 -10.16
CA MET A 27 -3.58 4.31 -10.92
C MET A 27 -3.87 3.11 -10.03
N ALA A 28 -2.97 2.78 -9.10
CA ALA A 28 -3.16 1.68 -8.17
C ALA A 28 -4.35 1.89 -7.24
N ILE A 29 -4.62 3.12 -6.78
CA ILE A 29 -5.83 3.47 -6.01
C ILE A 29 -7.08 3.16 -6.84
N ALA A 30 -7.12 3.61 -8.10
CA ALA A 30 -8.25 3.36 -8.99
C ALA A 30 -8.44 1.86 -9.24
N LEU A 31 -7.35 1.11 -9.42
CA LEU A 31 -7.37 -0.33 -9.62
C LEU A 31 -7.97 -1.06 -8.40
N VAL A 32 -7.51 -0.76 -7.19
CA VAL A 32 -8.06 -1.37 -5.96
C VAL A 32 -9.52 -0.97 -5.74
N ALA A 33 -9.92 0.26 -6.10
CA ALA A 33 -11.32 0.67 -6.05
C ALA A 33 -12.20 -0.19 -6.99
N GLN A 34 -11.72 -0.48 -8.21
CA GLN A 34 -12.41 -1.36 -9.15
C GLN A 34 -12.53 -2.79 -8.64
N GLU A 35 -11.50 -3.33 -7.98
CA GLU A 35 -11.56 -4.65 -7.34
C GLU A 35 -12.66 -4.72 -6.30
N VAL A 36 -12.77 -3.70 -5.45
CA VAL A 36 -13.83 -3.63 -4.43
C VAL A 36 -15.23 -3.55 -5.05
N PHE A 37 -15.39 -2.93 -6.23
CA PHE A 37 -16.70 -2.85 -6.88
C PHE A 37 -17.24 -4.20 -7.38
N VAL A 38 -16.36 -5.18 -7.59
CA VAL A 38 -16.73 -6.54 -8.04
C VAL A 38 -16.48 -7.60 -6.95
N GLU A 39 -16.08 -7.18 -5.75
CA GLU A 39 -15.83 -8.04 -4.59
C GLU A 39 -17.16 -8.60 -4.02
N ASP A 40 -17.12 -9.81 -3.46
CA ASP A 40 -18.27 -10.42 -2.79
C ASP A 40 -18.69 -9.53 -1.59
N PRO A 41 -19.96 -9.11 -1.48
CA PRO A 41 -20.45 -8.36 -0.32
C PRO A 41 -20.28 -9.05 1.04
N GLN A 42 -20.05 -10.36 1.06
CA GLN A 42 -19.73 -11.12 2.28
C GLN A 42 -18.26 -10.98 2.72
N THR A 43 -17.41 -10.31 1.93
CA THR A 43 -16.00 -10.08 2.27
C THR A 43 -15.90 -9.25 3.56
N PRO A 44 -15.01 -9.63 4.51
CA PRO A 44 -14.81 -8.86 5.73
C PRO A 44 -14.53 -7.38 5.47
N GLY A 45 -15.22 -6.50 6.19
CA GLY A 45 -15.06 -5.05 6.05
C GLY A 45 -15.68 -4.45 4.78
N TYR A 46 -16.38 -5.24 3.94
CA TYR A 46 -16.92 -4.79 2.65
C TYR A 46 -17.72 -3.47 2.72
N PRO A 47 -18.64 -3.23 3.68
CA PRO A 47 -19.37 -1.96 3.72
C PRO A 47 -18.48 -0.73 3.81
N LEU A 48 -17.37 -0.80 4.57
CA LEU A 48 -16.39 0.28 4.67
C LEU A 48 -15.50 0.34 3.44
N ARG A 49 -15.04 -0.80 2.92
CA ARG A 49 -14.23 -0.87 1.70
C ARG A 49 -14.95 -0.24 0.51
N TRP A 50 -16.21 -0.62 0.31
CA TRP A 50 -17.10 -0.07 -0.72
C TRP A 50 -17.33 1.43 -0.57
N ASN A 51 -17.57 1.90 0.66
CA ASN A 51 -17.74 3.32 0.91
C ASN A 51 -16.48 4.13 0.57
N LEU A 52 -15.29 3.60 0.88
CA LEU A 52 -14.04 4.23 0.48
C LEU A 52 -13.89 4.19 -1.06
N ALA A 53 -14.26 3.10 -1.73
CA ALA A 53 -14.07 2.96 -3.19
C ALA A 53 -14.85 4.02 -3.95
N LYS A 54 -16.07 4.34 -3.48
CA LYS A 54 -16.88 5.42 -4.04
C LYS A 54 -16.24 6.80 -3.97
N THR A 55 -15.34 7.06 -3.01
CA THR A 55 -14.69 8.39 -2.87
C THR A 55 -13.45 8.54 -3.76
N VAL A 56 -12.97 7.44 -4.36
CA VAL A 56 -11.71 7.40 -5.13
C VAL A 56 -11.86 6.72 -6.50
N LEU A 57 -13.06 6.73 -7.09
CA LEU A 57 -13.28 6.24 -8.46
C LEU A 57 -12.44 7.00 -9.51
N SER A 58 -12.24 8.29 -9.27
CA SER A 58 -11.39 9.19 -10.06
C SER A 58 -10.42 9.88 -9.11
N PRO A 59 -9.39 9.16 -8.61
CA PRO A 59 -8.52 9.69 -7.58
C PRO A 59 -7.82 10.95 -8.09
N THR A 60 -7.67 11.96 -7.24
CA THR A 60 -6.91 13.18 -7.55
C THR A 60 -5.43 12.99 -7.26
N GLU A 61 -4.60 13.85 -7.83
CA GLU A 61 -3.18 13.90 -7.49
C GLU A 61 -2.96 14.20 -6.00
N SER A 62 -3.76 15.10 -5.41
CA SER A 62 -3.67 15.43 -3.98
C SER A 62 -3.99 14.23 -3.07
N GLN A 63 -4.94 13.38 -3.46
CA GLN A 63 -5.24 12.14 -2.73
C GLN A 63 -4.06 11.15 -2.81
N ALA A 64 -3.47 10.98 -3.99
CA ALA A 64 -2.29 10.13 -4.16
C ALA A 64 -1.08 10.65 -3.35
N ALA A 65 -0.82 11.96 -3.40
CA ALA A 65 0.26 12.58 -2.64
C ALA A 65 0.08 12.42 -1.12
N ALA A 66 -1.14 12.57 -0.60
CA ALA A 66 -1.43 12.35 0.81
C ALA A 66 -1.16 10.91 1.26
N MET A 67 -1.39 9.91 0.39
CA MET A 67 -1.11 8.50 0.69
C MET A 67 0.37 8.17 0.62
N MET A 68 1.17 8.94 -0.11
CA MET A 68 2.58 8.61 -0.38
C MET A 68 3.42 8.45 0.88
N VAL A 69 3.21 9.34 1.86
CA VAL A 69 3.93 9.33 3.14
C VAL A 69 3.76 8.00 3.86
N GLY A 70 2.55 7.44 3.87
CA GLY A 70 2.27 6.13 4.46
C GLY A 70 2.78 4.97 3.60
N LEU A 71 2.72 5.10 2.28
CA LEU A 71 3.14 4.05 1.35
C LEU A 71 4.65 3.80 1.40
N VAL A 72 5.48 4.85 1.34
CA VAL A 72 6.95 4.70 1.27
C VAL A 72 7.55 4.08 2.54
N VAL A 73 6.81 4.12 3.67
CA VAL A 73 7.21 3.50 4.93
C VAL A 73 6.62 2.10 5.12
N THR A 74 5.82 1.60 4.17
CA THR A 74 5.38 0.20 4.23
C THR A 74 6.59 -0.73 4.07
N PRO A 75 6.67 -1.86 4.80
CA PRO A 75 7.84 -2.74 4.78
C PRO A 75 8.36 -3.14 3.40
N PRO A 76 7.53 -3.54 2.41
CA PRO A 76 8.03 -3.94 1.10
C PRO A 76 8.64 -2.76 0.31
N LEU A 77 8.01 -1.59 0.34
CA LEU A 77 8.50 -0.40 -0.38
C LEU A 77 9.77 0.13 0.28
N LEU A 78 9.79 0.20 1.61
CA LEU A 78 10.94 0.64 2.38
C LEU A 78 12.15 -0.27 2.16
N ALA A 79 11.92 -1.60 2.16
CA ALA A 79 12.97 -2.57 1.88
C ALA A 79 13.50 -2.45 0.44
N ALA A 80 12.61 -2.29 -0.54
CA ALA A 80 13.01 -2.11 -1.94
C ALA A 80 13.87 -0.85 -2.12
N ALA A 81 13.41 0.29 -1.58
CA ALA A 81 14.15 1.55 -1.62
C ALA A 81 15.52 1.42 -0.94
N ALA A 82 15.59 0.83 0.26
CA ALA A 82 16.82 0.66 1.02
C ALA A 82 17.82 -0.29 0.32
N ALA A 83 17.33 -1.35 -0.33
CA ALA A 83 18.18 -2.34 -1.00
C ALA A 83 18.95 -1.78 -2.21
N THR A 84 18.54 -0.64 -2.76
CA THR A 84 19.23 0.02 -3.88
C THR A 84 20.61 0.53 -3.50
N GLY A 85 20.82 0.92 -2.25
CA GLY A 85 21.98 1.72 -1.83
C GLY A 85 22.04 3.12 -2.47
N ALA A 86 21.00 3.54 -3.19
CA ALA A 86 20.92 4.87 -3.79
C ALA A 86 20.78 5.92 -2.70
N SER A 87 21.29 7.13 -2.97
CA SER A 87 21.13 8.29 -2.08
C SER A 87 20.10 9.30 -2.59
N ASP A 88 19.60 9.11 -3.81
CA ASP A 88 18.61 9.97 -4.45
C ASP A 88 17.24 9.29 -4.55
N ALA A 89 16.18 10.09 -4.48
CA ALA A 89 14.80 9.62 -4.48
C ALA A 89 14.40 8.92 -5.79
N VAL A 90 14.96 9.34 -6.93
CA VAL A 90 14.66 8.77 -8.26
C VAL A 90 15.13 7.33 -8.32
N GLY A 91 16.36 7.04 -7.91
CA GLY A 91 16.92 5.70 -7.83
C GLY A 91 16.14 4.79 -6.87
N MET A 92 15.74 5.32 -5.71
CA MET A 92 14.91 4.59 -4.75
C MET A 92 13.51 4.27 -5.30
N ALA A 93 12.86 5.24 -5.95
CA ALA A 93 11.52 5.08 -6.53
C ALA A 93 11.50 4.08 -7.70
N ALA A 94 12.58 4.02 -8.48
CA ALA A 94 12.71 3.06 -9.58
C ALA A 94 12.75 1.60 -9.11
N ALA A 95 13.15 1.34 -7.86
CA ALA A 95 13.18 -0.01 -7.30
C ALA A 95 11.84 -0.49 -6.73
N ILE A 96 10.89 0.43 -6.51
CA ILE A 96 9.54 0.09 -6.08
C ILE A 96 8.76 -0.42 -7.29
N THR A 97 8.16 -1.61 -7.20
CA THR A 97 7.34 -2.20 -8.28
C THR A 97 5.87 -1.80 -8.17
N ASP A 98 5.12 -1.94 -9.27
CA ASP A 98 3.69 -1.62 -9.28
C ASP A 98 2.88 -2.58 -8.40
N GLU A 99 3.25 -3.86 -8.36
CA GLU A 99 2.63 -4.88 -7.51
C GLU A 99 2.78 -4.53 -6.04
N GLN A 100 3.98 -4.08 -5.64
CA GLN A 100 4.23 -3.63 -4.27
C GLN A 100 3.34 -2.43 -3.89
N ILE A 101 3.15 -1.47 -4.81
CA ILE A 101 2.27 -0.32 -4.60
C ILE A 101 0.81 -0.78 -4.43
N VAL A 102 0.33 -1.63 -5.33
CA VAL A 102 -1.04 -2.15 -5.30
C VAL A 102 -1.28 -2.92 -4.00
N ASP A 103 -0.36 -3.81 -3.61
CA ASP A 103 -0.49 -4.60 -2.38
C ASP A 103 -0.45 -3.73 -1.13
N ALA A 104 0.41 -2.72 -1.10
CA ALA A 104 0.46 -1.76 0.00
C ALA A 104 -0.86 -0.99 0.14
N ILE A 105 -1.48 -0.59 -0.97
CA ILE A 105 -2.80 0.06 -0.97
C ILE A 105 -3.88 -0.91 -0.50
N ARG A 106 -3.92 -2.16 -1.00
CA ARG A 106 -4.87 -3.18 -0.54
C ARG A 106 -4.78 -3.41 0.96
N GLN A 107 -3.56 -3.52 1.49
CA GLN A 107 -3.30 -3.70 2.92
C GLN A 107 -3.76 -2.48 3.74
N GLY A 108 -3.44 -1.26 3.29
CA GLY A 108 -3.93 -0.04 3.93
C GLY A 108 -5.45 0.05 3.95
N TRP A 109 -6.09 -0.34 2.84
CA TRP A 109 -7.55 -0.37 2.71
C TRP A 109 -8.20 -1.38 3.66
N ASN A 110 -7.61 -2.59 3.76
CA ASN A 110 -8.01 -3.60 4.73
C ASN A 110 -7.93 -3.05 6.16
N ALA A 111 -6.80 -2.44 6.52
CA ALA A 111 -6.59 -1.88 7.85
C ALA A 111 -7.63 -0.81 8.21
N VAL A 112 -7.93 0.15 7.32
CA VAL A 112 -8.94 1.19 7.59
C VAL A 112 -10.36 0.65 7.63
N SER A 113 -10.62 -0.49 6.97
CA SER A 113 -11.89 -1.21 7.05
C SER A 113 -12.01 -2.13 8.28
N GLY A 114 -11.01 -2.14 9.17
CA GLY A 114 -10.98 -2.97 10.37
C GLY A 114 -10.62 -4.43 10.11
N VAL A 115 -10.15 -4.76 8.90
CA VAL A 115 -9.65 -6.09 8.56
C VAL A 115 -8.21 -6.19 9.04
N SER A 116 -8.02 -6.91 10.16
CA SER A 116 -6.69 -7.18 10.69
C SER A 116 -5.95 -8.19 9.82
N PRO A 117 -4.60 -8.16 9.75
CA PRO A 117 -3.81 -9.16 9.02
C PRO A 117 -3.93 -10.62 9.50
N SER A 118 -4.82 -10.93 10.46
CA SER A 118 -5.03 -12.26 11.01
C SER A 118 -6.37 -12.83 10.55
N ALA A 119 -6.38 -13.53 9.41
CA ALA A 119 -7.44 -14.48 9.04
C ALA A 119 -7.05 -15.48 7.94
N VAL A 120 -5.93 -15.30 7.22
CA VAL A 120 -5.60 -16.15 6.05
C VAL A 120 -4.61 -17.30 6.39
N ALA A 121 -4.04 -17.34 7.61
CA ALA A 121 -2.99 -18.30 7.96
C ALA A 121 -3.39 -19.41 8.97
N ALA A 122 -4.67 -19.54 9.32
CA ALA A 122 -5.11 -20.53 10.31
C ALA A 122 -6.33 -21.32 9.82
N GLU A 123 -6.13 -22.14 8.79
CA GLU A 123 -6.96 -23.32 8.60
C GLU A 123 -6.22 -24.50 9.27
N PRO A 124 -6.68 -25.02 10.42
CA PRO A 124 -6.12 -26.23 10.97
C PRO A 124 -6.59 -27.39 10.09
N ALA A 125 -5.66 -28.16 9.58
CA ALA A 125 -5.94 -29.43 8.92
C ALA A 125 -6.77 -30.31 9.87
N HIS A 126 -8.07 -30.43 9.63
CA HIS A 126 -8.86 -31.54 10.14
C HIS A 126 -8.44 -32.79 9.37
N SER A 127 -7.42 -33.48 9.88
CA SER A 127 -7.21 -34.90 9.57
C SER A 127 -8.19 -35.69 10.43
N GLU A 128 -9.30 -36.10 9.83
CA GLU A 128 -10.07 -37.24 10.32
C GLU A 128 -9.27 -38.51 10.04
N THR A 129 -8.87 -39.23 11.09
CA THR A 129 -8.83 -40.71 11.11
C THR A 129 -8.75 -41.21 12.54
#